data_AF-A0AAV2CU32-F1
#
_entry.id   AF-A0AAV2CU32-F1
#
_cell.length_a   1.000
_cell.length_b   1.000
_cell.length_c   1.000
_cell.angle_alpha   90.00
_cell.angle_beta   90.00
_cell.angle_gamma   90.00
#
_symmetry.space_group_name_H-M   'P 1'
#
loop_
_entity.id
_entity.type
_entity.pdbx_description
1 polymer ?
#
loop_
_entity_poly.entity_id
_entity_poly.type
_entity_poly.pdbx_seq_one_letter_code
_entity_poly.pdbx_strand_id
1 'polypeptide(L)'
;MSTEQNNMAGSGVVDINRSFCFVGVNFRRWRQKMEFYLTTKKLAHCLTSMPVELPEEATDEEWAASAKEREHDFLCKNYILNGLADDLYDCYVDNNNTAMMI
;
A
#
# COMPACT_ATOMS: atom_id res chain seq x y z
N MET A 1 -20.94 -23.10 -38.18
CA MET A 1 -21.80 -22.21 -37.39
C MET A 1 -21.82 -22.82 -35.98
N SER A 2 -20.87 -22.43 -35.13
CA SER A 2 -21.04 -21.42 -34.05
C SER A 2 -22.11 -21.89 -33.04
N THR A 3 -21.86 -21.98 -31.73
CA THR A 3 -21.06 -21.09 -30.89
C THR A 3 -20.71 -21.76 -29.56
N GLU A 4 -19.57 -21.37 -29.01
CA GLU A 4 -19.07 -21.64 -27.67
C GLU A 4 -20.00 -21.09 -26.57
N GLN A 5 -19.93 -21.66 -25.36
CA GLN A 5 -19.98 -20.88 -24.12
C GLN A 5 -19.20 -21.59 -23.02
N ASN A 6 -17.98 -21.10 -22.81
CA ASN A 6 -17.10 -21.37 -21.68
C ASN A 6 -17.78 -20.93 -20.38
N ASN A 7 -17.68 -21.75 -19.33
CA ASN A 7 -17.82 -21.25 -17.97
C ASN A 7 -16.63 -21.75 -17.14
N MET A 8 -15.52 -21.01 -17.22
CA MET A 8 -14.40 -21.15 -16.30
C MET A 8 -14.90 -20.78 -14.91
N ALA A 9 -15.05 -21.78 -14.05
CA ALA A 9 -15.23 -21.58 -12.63
C ALA A 9 -14.06 -20.73 -12.14
N GLY A 10 -14.37 -19.46 -11.81
CA GLY A 10 -13.42 -18.52 -11.24
C GLY A 10 -12.76 -19.14 -10.02
N SER A 11 -11.44 -19.21 -10.06
CA SER A 11 -10.59 -19.66 -8.97
C SER A 11 -11.00 -18.93 -7.68
N GLY A 12 -11.49 -19.70 -6.70
CA GLY A 12 -11.94 -19.23 -5.39
C GLY A 12 -10.78 -18.81 -4.48
N VAL A 13 -9.83 -18.02 -5.01
CA VAL A 13 -8.88 -17.30 -4.18
C VAL A 13 -9.66 -16.14 -3.58
N VAL A 14 -9.97 -16.22 -2.29
CA VAL A 14 -10.36 -15.05 -1.52
C VAL A 14 -9.17 -14.11 -1.58
N ASP A 15 -9.22 -13.15 -2.49
CA ASP A 15 -8.25 -12.08 -2.52
C ASP A 15 -8.44 -11.27 -1.23
N ILE A 16 -7.56 -11.54 -0.26
CA ILE A 16 -7.51 -10.87 1.02
C ILE A 16 -7.36 -9.35 0.84
N ASN A 17 -6.80 -8.90 -0.29
CA ASN A 17 -6.74 -7.48 -0.65
C ASN A 17 -8.12 -6.93 -1.04
N ARG A 18 -9.01 -7.76 -1.61
CA ARG A 18 -10.36 -7.35 -2.02
C ARG A 18 -11.24 -6.86 -0.88
N SER A 19 -11.07 -7.40 0.33
CA SER A 19 -11.83 -6.98 1.53
C SER A 19 -11.53 -5.53 1.95
N PHE A 20 -10.40 -5.04 1.50
CA PHE A 20 -9.83 -3.73 1.78
C PHE A 20 -9.68 -2.88 0.53
N CYS A 21 -10.21 -3.32 -0.61
CA CYS A 21 -10.13 -2.60 -1.87
C CYS A 21 -10.97 -1.30 -1.83
N PHE A 22 -10.32 -0.18 -2.13
CA PHE A 22 -10.93 1.12 -2.32
C PHE A 22 -11.29 1.30 -3.78
N VAL A 23 -12.58 1.46 -4.05
CA VAL A 23 -13.12 1.66 -5.41
C VAL A 23 -13.55 3.12 -5.65
N GLY A 24 -12.95 4.08 -4.92
CA GLY A 24 -13.24 5.52 -5.07
C GLY A 24 -14.42 6.06 -4.26
N VAL A 25 -15.20 5.21 -3.58
CA VAL A 25 -16.32 5.63 -2.72
C VAL A 25 -16.09 5.27 -1.26
N ASN A 26 -16.74 6.00 -0.34
CA ASN A 26 -16.68 5.77 1.11
C ASN A 26 -15.26 5.85 1.71
N PHE A 27 -14.44 6.81 1.25
CA PHE A 27 -13.05 6.99 1.68
C PHE A 27 -12.86 6.95 3.20
N ARG A 28 -13.74 7.60 3.98
CA ARG A 28 -13.66 7.61 5.45
C ARG A 28 -13.72 6.19 6.05
N ARG A 29 -14.58 5.33 5.50
CA ARG A 29 -14.73 3.94 5.98
C ARG A 29 -13.55 3.08 5.54
N TRP A 30 -13.07 3.26 4.32
CA TRP A 30 -11.87 2.58 3.85
C TRP A 30 -10.64 2.98 4.66
N ARG A 31 -10.43 4.29 4.89
CA ARG A 31 -9.33 4.81 5.70
C ARG A 31 -9.31 4.23 7.11
N GLN A 32 -10.47 4.16 7.78
CA GLN A 32 -10.57 3.52 9.10
C GLN A 32 -10.20 2.03 9.08
N LYS A 33 -10.61 1.29 8.04
CA LYS A 33 -10.20 -0.11 7.88
C LYS A 33 -8.70 -0.24 7.64
N MET A 34 -8.10 0.65 6.85
CA MET A 34 -6.65 0.70 6.62
C MET A 34 -5.86 1.05 7.86
N GLU A 35 -6.31 2.02 8.63
CA GLU A 35 -5.69 2.38 9.89
C GLU A 35 -5.70 1.21 10.90
N PHE A 36 -6.84 0.50 11.00
CA PHE A 36 -6.93 -0.70 11.84
C PHE A 36 -6.01 -1.84 11.34
N TYR A 37 -5.96 -2.05 10.03
CA TYR A 37 -5.09 -3.05 9.41
C TYR A 37 -3.60 -2.75 9.66
N LEU A 38 -3.17 -1.51 9.42
CA LEU A 38 -1.80 -1.06 9.68
C LEU A 38 -1.46 -1.11 11.16
N THR A 39 -2.41 -0.80 12.06
CA THR A 39 -2.23 -0.96 13.51
C THR A 39 -1.93 -2.42 13.87
N THR A 40 -2.66 -3.37 13.30
CA THR A 40 -2.39 -4.81 13.48
C THR A 40 -0.99 -5.20 12.98
N LYS A 41 -0.51 -4.53 11.93
CA LYS A 41 0.85 -4.71 11.38
C LYS A 41 1.93 -3.91 12.12
N LYS A 42 1.58 -3.12 13.15
CA LYS A 42 2.46 -2.17 13.85
C LYS A 42 3.01 -1.05 12.98
N LEU A 43 2.34 -0.70 11.88
CA LEU A 43 2.74 0.30 10.89
C LEU A 43 1.90 1.58 10.95
N ALA A 44 0.95 1.72 11.88
CA ALA A 44 0.08 2.90 11.96
C ALA A 44 0.85 4.22 12.16
N HIS A 45 2.03 4.16 12.81
CA HIS A 45 2.91 5.31 13.00
C HIS A 45 3.39 5.90 11.67
N CYS A 46 3.54 5.10 10.62
CA CYS A 46 3.93 5.55 9.28
C CYS A 46 2.91 6.50 8.65
N LEU A 47 1.66 6.54 9.12
CA LEU A 47 0.64 7.49 8.62
C LEU A 47 0.89 8.93 9.08
N THR A 48 1.67 9.10 10.15
CA THR A 48 1.96 10.41 10.77
C THR A 48 3.44 10.71 10.85
N SER A 49 4.30 9.72 10.58
CA SER A 49 5.74 9.86 10.64
C SER A 49 6.23 10.72 9.47
N MET A 50 7.14 11.65 9.77
CA MET A 50 7.90 12.37 8.76
C MET A 50 9.23 11.65 8.55
N PRO A 51 9.80 11.65 7.33
CA PRO A 51 11.14 11.13 7.11
C PRO A 51 12.13 11.86 8.02
N VAL A 52 12.88 11.11 8.83
CA VAL A 52 13.95 11.66 9.65
C VAL A 52 15.26 11.52 8.88
N GLU A 53 15.89 12.66 8.57
CA GLU A 53 17.25 12.70 8.06
C GLU A 53 18.24 12.59 9.22
N LEU A 54 19.19 11.66 9.11
CA LEU A 54 20.24 11.48 10.11
C LEU A 54 21.47 12.33 9.77
N PRO A 55 22.17 12.90 10.77
CA PRO A 55 23.45 13.59 10.57
C PRO A 55 24.55 12.60 10.15
N GLU A 56 25.63 13.10 9.54
CA GLU A 56 26.77 12.26 9.10
C GLU A 56 27.45 11.53 10.25
N GLU A 57 27.44 12.09 11.46
CA GLU A 57 28.04 11.48 12.66
C GLU A 57 27.08 10.57 13.44
N ALA A 58 25.94 10.18 12.86
CA ALA A 58 24.97 9.30 13.51
C ALA A 58 25.59 7.94 13.88
N THR A 59 25.18 7.39 15.02
CA THR A 59 25.69 6.10 15.50
C THR A 59 25.18 4.93 14.66
N ASP A 60 25.85 3.78 14.75
CA ASP A 60 25.40 2.56 14.08
C ASP A 60 23.98 2.17 14.50
N GLU A 61 23.58 2.42 15.76
CA GLU A 61 22.21 2.17 16.21
C GLU A 61 21.19 3.11 15.57
N GLU A 62 21.55 4.39 15.39
CA GLU A 62 20.69 5.39 14.73
C GLU A 62 20.50 5.02 13.26
N TRP A 63 21.57 4.62 12.57
CA TRP A 63 21.50 4.14 11.18
C TRP A 63 20.63 2.90 11.04
N ALA A 64 20.77 1.93 11.96
CA ALA A 64 19.92 0.74 11.97
C ALA A 64 18.44 1.07 12.22
N ALA A 65 18.15 2.03 13.12
CA ALA A 65 16.79 2.51 13.35
C ALA A 65 16.20 3.19 12.11
N SER A 66 16.96 4.05 11.43
CA SER A 66 16.52 4.70 10.19
C SER A 66 16.27 3.69 9.07
N ALA A 67 17.12 2.68 8.91
CA ALA A 67 16.91 1.61 7.93
C ALA A 67 15.59 0.86 8.19
N LYS A 68 15.30 0.55 9.46
CA LYS A 68 14.05 -0.09 9.86
C LYS A 68 12.82 0.80 9.61
N GLU A 69 12.92 2.10 9.88
CA GLU A 69 11.85 3.05 9.58
C GLU A 69 11.59 3.16 8.07
N ARG A 70 12.63 3.10 7.23
CA ARG A 70 12.47 3.04 5.76
C ARG A 70 11.75 1.76 5.32
N GLU A 71 12.07 0.63 5.93
CA GLU A 71 11.37 -0.63 5.67
C GLU A 71 9.89 -0.53 6.07
N HIS A 72 9.60 0.01 7.26
CA HIS A 72 8.24 0.24 7.71
C HIS A 72 7.45 1.17 6.77
N ASP A 73 8.06 2.27 6.32
CA ASP A 73 7.48 3.20 5.36
C ASP A 73 7.17 2.51 4.02
N PHE A 74 8.13 1.74 3.48
CA PHE A 74 7.94 0.96 2.26
C PHE A 74 6.77 -0.02 2.40
N LEU A 75 6.72 -0.79 3.48
CA LEU A 75 5.64 -1.75 3.73
C LEU A 75 4.29 -1.05 3.89
N CYS A 76 4.23 0.05 4.66
CA CYS A 76 3.01 0.82 4.86
C CYS A 76 2.43 1.31 3.52
N LYS A 77 3.28 1.92 2.68
CA LYS A 77 2.89 2.38 1.34
C LYS A 77 2.39 1.23 0.48
N ASN A 78 3.08 0.10 0.46
CA ASN A 78 2.65 -1.07 -0.31
C ASN A 78 1.30 -1.62 0.18
N TYR A 79 1.04 -1.66 1.48
CA TYR A 79 -0.26 -2.09 2.00
C TYR A 79 -1.41 -1.15 1.61
N ILE A 80 -1.16 0.16 1.64
CA ILE A 80 -2.13 1.16 1.21
C ILE A 80 -2.42 1.00 -0.29
N LEU A 81 -1.38 0.83 -1.10
CA LEU A 81 -1.49 0.68 -2.54
C LEU A 81 -2.19 -0.62 -2.95
N ASN A 82 -1.88 -1.75 -2.30
CA ASN A 82 -2.61 -3.01 -2.47
C ASN A 82 -4.08 -2.92 -2.01
N GLY A 83 -4.42 -1.90 -1.22
CA GLY A 83 -5.79 -1.58 -0.84
C GLY A 83 -6.55 -0.74 -1.87
N LEU A 84 -5.97 -0.42 -3.02
CA LEU A 84 -6.65 0.30 -4.11
C LEU A 84 -7.22 -0.67 -5.15
N ALA A 85 -8.26 -0.27 -5.86
CA ALA A 85 -8.68 -0.97 -7.09
C ALA A 85 -7.66 -0.75 -8.20
N ASP A 86 -7.55 -1.71 -9.13
CA ASP A 86 -6.57 -1.69 -10.23
C ASP A 86 -6.60 -0.35 -11.00
N ASP A 87 -7.78 0.15 -11.38
CA ASP A 87 -7.93 1.45 -12.06
C ASP A 87 -7.35 2.66 -11.27
N LEU A 88 -7.38 2.59 -9.94
CA LEU A 88 -6.83 3.63 -9.06
C LEU A 88 -5.34 3.42 -8.80
N TYR A 89 -4.88 2.17 -8.76
CA TYR A 89 -3.47 1.82 -8.67
C TYR A 89 -2.74 2.26 -9.95
N ASP A 90 -3.30 1.98 -11.11
CA ASP A 90 -2.76 2.38 -12.41
C ASP A 90 -2.68 3.90 -12.51
N CYS A 91 -3.70 4.63 -12.07
CA CYS A 91 -3.66 6.09 -11.98
C CYS A 91 -2.52 6.60 -11.06
N TYR A 92 -2.27 5.94 -9.93
CA TYR A 92 -1.14 6.29 -9.06
C TYR A 92 0.21 6.01 -9.73
N VAL A 93 0.37 4.84 -10.35
CA VAL A 93 1.59 4.42 -11.04
C VAL A 93 1.89 5.30 -12.24
N ASP A 94 0.88 5.65 -13.03
CA ASP A 94 1.03 6.52 -14.20
C ASP A 94 1.49 7.92 -13.78
N ASN A 95 0.92 8.46 -12.69
CA ASN A 95 1.33 9.76 -12.13
C ASN A 95 2.72 9.72 -11.46
N ASN A 96 3.13 8.59 -10.88
CA ASN A 96 4.46 8.43 -10.29
C ASN A 96 5.55 8.09 -11.33
N ASN A 97 5.22 7.37 -12.40
CA ASN A 97 6.14 7.06 -13.50
C ASN A 97 6.40 8.28 -14.40
N THR A 98 5.52 9.28 -14.39
CA THR A 98 5.82 10.59 -14.99
C THR A 98 6.61 11.51 -14.07
N ALA A 99 6.81 11.13 -12.81
CA ALA A 99 7.59 11.87 -11.81
C ALA A 99 8.88 11.10 -11.45
N MET A 100 9.75 10.84 -12.44
CA MET A 100 11.20 10.85 -12.19
C MET A 100 11.64 12.28 -11.86
N MET A 101 11.29 12.77 -10.68
CA MET A 101 11.95 13.88 -9.98
C MET A 101 11.50 13.87 -8.51
N ILE A 102 11.94 12.88 -7.74
CA ILE A 102 12.46 13.09 -6.38
C ILE A 102 13.63 12.13 -6.20
#